data_AF-A0A1I7UGC1-F1
#
_entry.id   AF-A0A1I7UGC1-F1
#
_cell.length_a   1.000
_cell.length_b   1.000
_cell.length_c   1.000
_cell.angle_alpha   90.00
_cell.angle_beta   90.00
_cell.angle_gamma   90.00
#
_symmetry.space_group_name_H-M   'P 1'
#
loop_
_entity.id
_entity.type
_entity.pdbx_description
1 polymer ?
#
loop_
_entity_poly.entity_id
_entity_poly.type
_entity_poly.pdbx_seq_one_letter_code
_entity_poly.pdbx_strand_id
1 'polypeptide(L)'
;MVLMKGSPDPSTSYPTTILAGLSFDDCVSQCFSNDLCVASYGNNKSVCYLYLMGDISKIKTDNTSDDKIGMKMQKTCTTCPLTVSDLLEGVDNSFDANVTSSYQILTKETPGYYRINYSNL
;
A
#
# COMPACT_ATOMS: atom_id res chain seq x y z
N MET A 1 -0.37 -3.14 8.94
CA MET A 1 -0.90 -2.56 7.69
C MET A 1 -1.61 -1.26 8.06
N VAL A 2 -1.39 -0.18 7.30
CA VAL A 2 -2.13 1.08 7.42
C VAL A 2 -3.26 1.05 6.38
N LEU A 3 -4.50 1.20 6.83
CA LEU A 3 -5.69 1.10 5.99
C LEU A 3 -6.23 2.48 5.68
N MET A 4 -6.55 2.73 4.41
CA MET A 4 -7.00 4.04 3.95
C MET A 4 -7.91 3.93 2.72
N LYS A 5 -8.70 4.97 2.47
CA LYS A 5 -9.43 5.09 1.20
C LYS A 5 -8.45 5.41 0.08
N GLY A 6 -8.60 4.72 -1.03
CA GLY A 6 -7.81 4.97 -2.23
C GLY A 6 -7.80 3.78 -3.18
N SER A 7 -7.36 4.05 -4.41
CA SER A 7 -7.11 3.00 -5.40
C SER A 7 -5.72 3.13 -6.01
N PRO A 8 -5.09 2.02 -6.40
CA PRO A 8 -3.93 2.05 -7.27
C PRO A 8 -4.24 2.81 -8.57
N ASP A 9 -3.31 3.61 -9.06
CA ASP A 9 -3.40 4.25 -10.37
C ASP A 9 -3.20 3.16 -11.45
N PRO A 10 -4.18 2.90 -12.33
CA PRO A 10 -4.13 1.82 -13.30
C PRO A 10 -3.03 2.00 -14.36
N SER A 11 -2.48 3.21 -14.52
CA SER A 11 -1.38 3.46 -15.46
C SER A 11 0.00 3.08 -14.91
N THR A 12 0.12 2.92 -13.59
CA THR A 12 1.41 2.72 -12.91
C THR A 12 1.37 1.59 -11.87
N SER A 13 0.28 0.82 -11.82
CA SER A 13 0.09 -0.23 -10.83
C SER A 13 -0.47 -1.49 -11.47
N TYR A 14 0.24 -2.60 -11.32
CA TYR A 14 -0.06 -3.90 -11.93
C TYR A 14 -0.12 -4.97 -10.85
N PRO A 15 -1.30 -5.50 -10.50
CA PRO A 15 -1.42 -6.45 -9.40
C PRO A 15 -0.70 -7.76 -9.73
N THR A 16 0.19 -8.19 -8.85
CA THR A 16 0.90 -9.47 -8.96
C THR A 16 -0.03 -10.65 -8.74
N THR A 17 -1.04 -10.48 -7.88
CA THR A 17 -2.00 -11.53 -7.54
C THR A 17 -3.40 -10.94 -7.48
N ILE A 18 -4.36 -11.67 -8.05
CA ILE A 18 -5.78 -11.31 -8.07
C ILE A 18 -6.55 -12.50 -7.50
N LEU A 19 -7.28 -12.29 -6.41
CA LEU A 19 -8.06 -13.33 -5.74
C LEU A 19 -9.51 -12.87 -5.62
N ALA A 20 -10.46 -13.70 -6.06
CA ALA A 20 -11.89 -13.40 -5.98
C ALA A 20 -12.52 -14.07 -4.75
N GLY A 21 -13.57 -13.45 -4.21
CA GLY A 21 -14.36 -13.99 -3.10
C GLY A 21 -13.72 -13.81 -1.72
N LEU A 22 -12.71 -12.95 -1.60
CA LEU A 22 -12.07 -12.62 -0.33
C LEU A 22 -12.60 -11.30 0.23
N SER A 23 -12.73 -11.25 1.56
CA SER A 23 -12.97 -9.99 2.25
C SER A 23 -11.73 -9.09 2.14
N PHE A 24 -11.92 -7.79 2.35
CA PHE A 24 -10.79 -6.87 2.41
C PHE A 24 -9.83 -7.21 3.56
N ASP A 25 -10.34 -7.64 4.71
CA ASP A 25 -9.52 -7.99 5.87
C ASP A 25 -8.68 -9.25 5.61
N ASP A 26 -9.21 -10.23 4.89
CA ASP A 26 -8.44 -11.40 4.44
C ASP A 26 -7.36 -10.97 3.42
N CYS A 27 -7.70 -10.07 2.50
CA CYS A 27 -6.75 -9.51 1.53
C CYS A 27 -5.57 -8.82 2.23
N VAL A 28 -5.86 -8.02 3.26
CA VAL A 28 -4.88 -7.35 4.11
C VAL A 28 -4.00 -8.37 4.83
N SER A 29 -4.60 -9.44 5.36
CA SER A 29 -3.89 -10.50 6.08
C SER A 29 -2.95 -11.30 5.17
N GLN A 30 -3.36 -11.56 3.92
CA GLN A 30 -2.53 -12.21 2.90
C GLN A 30 -1.31 -11.35 2.56
N CYS A 31 -1.50 -10.04 2.35
CA CYS A 31 -0.38 -9.13 2.10
C CYS A 31 0.54 -9.02 3.33
N PHE A 32 -0.02 -8.93 4.52
CA PHE A 32 0.77 -8.84 5.75
C PHE A 32 1.71 -10.04 5.91
N SER A 33 1.23 -11.24 5.59
CA SER A 33 1.99 -12.49 5.70
C SER A 33 3.01 -12.71 4.57
N ASN A 34 2.92 -11.97 3.46
CA ASN A 34 3.87 -12.03 2.36
C ASN A 34 4.96 -10.97 2.55
N ASP A 35 6.21 -11.39 2.64
CA ASP A 35 7.33 -10.50 2.90
C ASP A 35 7.48 -9.43 1.83
N LEU A 36 7.31 -9.77 0.55
CA LEU A 36 7.50 -8.84 -0.57
C LEU A 36 6.26 -7.98 -0.88
N CYS A 37 5.14 -8.21 -0.20
CA CYS A 37 3.92 -7.46 -0.45
C CYS A 37 4.00 -6.04 0.11
N VAL A 38 3.74 -5.06 -0.75
CA VAL A 38 3.69 -3.63 -0.40
C VAL A 38 2.26 -3.22 -0.08
N ALA A 39 1.30 -3.67 -0.89
CA ALA A 39 -0.07 -3.19 -0.81
C ALA A 39 -1.10 -4.27 -1.11
N SER A 40 -2.25 -4.13 -0.46
CA SER A 40 -3.48 -4.87 -0.72
C SER A 40 -4.58 -3.90 -1.11
N TYR A 41 -5.35 -4.19 -2.14
CA TYR A 41 -6.47 -3.36 -2.59
C TYR A 41 -7.74 -4.20 -2.66
N GLY A 42 -8.81 -3.65 -2.09
CA GLY A 42 -10.14 -4.24 -2.12
C GLY A 42 -11.15 -3.27 -2.69
N ASN A 43 -12.04 -3.81 -3.52
CA ASN A 43 -13.16 -3.09 -4.11
C ASN A 43 -14.50 -3.72 -3.70
N ASN A 44 -15.59 -3.06 -4.08
CA ASN A 44 -16.96 -3.52 -3.78
C ASN A 44 -17.35 -4.85 -4.45
N LYS A 45 -16.49 -5.45 -5.29
CA LYS A 45 -16.73 -6.73 -5.97
C LYS A 45 -16.14 -7.92 -5.22
N SER A 46 -15.63 -7.74 -4.01
CA SER A 46 -14.93 -8.78 -3.25
C SER A 46 -13.74 -9.38 -4.03
N VAL A 47 -13.04 -8.53 -4.78
CA VAL A 47 -11.79 -8.89 -5.46
C VAL A 47 -10.64 -8.26 -4.68
N CYS A 48 -9.71 -9.11 -4.27
CA CYS A 48 -8.46 -8.77 -3.62
C CYS A 48 -7.35 -8.68 -4.65
N TYR A 49 -6.62 -7.57 -4.63
CA TYR A 49 -5.45 -7.35 -5.46
C TYR A 49 -4.24 -7.16 -4.56
N LEU A 50 -3.20 -7.96 -4.76
CA LEU A 50 -1.94 -7.84 -4.03
C LEU A 50 -0.88 -7.25 -4.96
N TYR A 51 -0.07 -6.36 -4.43
CA TYR A 51 1.03 -5.70 -5.13
C TYR A 51 2.32 -5.97 -4.39
N LEU A 52 3.29 -6.56 -5.08
CA LEU A 52 4.64 -6.70 -4.57
C LEU A 52 5.45 -5.41 -4.80
N MET A 53 6.69 -5.42 -4.30
CA MET A 53 7.63 -4.34 -4.52
C MET A 53 7.83 -4.05 -6.02
N GLY A 54 7.68 -2.77 -6.40
CA GLY A 54 7.82 -2.30 -7.79
C GLY A 54 6.52 -2.36 -8.60
N ASP A 55 5.53 -3.12 -8.15
CA ASP A 55 4.28 -3.36 -8.89
C ASP A 55 3.23 -2.27 -8.68
N ILE A 56 3.45 -1.35 -7.74
CA ILE A 56 2.57 -0.21 -7.45
C ILE A 56 3.40 1.06 -7.26
N SER A 57 3.05 2.15 -7.95
CA SER A 57 3.82 3.40 -7.85
C SER A 57 2.99 4.61 -7.41
N LYS A 58 1.68 4.59 -7.61
CA LYS A 58 0.79 5.69 -7.24
C LYS A 58 -0.52 5.19 -6.67
N ILE A 59 -0.99 5.87 -5.64
CA ILE A 59 -2.26 5.61 -4.98
C ILE A 59 -3.09 6.88 -5.08
N LYS A 60 -4.24 6.79 -5.76
CA LYS A 60 -5.22 7.86 -5.84
C LYS A 60 -5.99 7.97 -4.52
N THR A 61 -6.10 9.18 -3.98
CA THR A 61 -6.65 9.44 -2.62
C THR A 61 -7.94 10.26 -2.64
N ASP A 62 -8.30 10.83 -3.78
CA ASP A 62 -9.52 11.59 -4.02
C ASP A 62 -10.63 10.72 -4.62
N ASN A 63 -10.60 9.42 -4.35
CA ASN A 63 -11.67 8.52 -4.81
C ASN A 63 -12.95 8.71 -4.00
N THR A 64 -14.05 8.86 -4.73
CA THR A 64 -15.41 8.85 -4.19
C THR A 64 -15.96 7.43 -3.98
N SER A 65 -15.24 6.40 -4.43
CA SER A 65 -15.59 5.01 -4.20
C SER A 65 -15.29 4.57 -2.76
N ASP A 66 -15.92 3.48 -2.34
CA ASP A 66 -15.62 2.80 -1.07
C ASP A 66 -14.40 1.88 -1.16
N ASP A 67 -13.58 2.05 -2.20
CA ASP A 67 -12.39 1.25 -2.40
C ASP A 67 -11.35 1.56 -1.31
N LYS A 68 -10.69 0.49 -0.86
CA LYS A 68 -9.75 0.53 0.24
C LYS A 68 -8.42 -0.03 -0.20
N ILE A 69 -7.37 0.57 0.34
CA ILE A 69 -6.01 0.08 0.20
C ILE A 69 -5.38 -0.10 1.58
N GLY A 70 -4.70 -1.22 1.77
CA GLY A 70 -3.90 -1.50 2.94
C GLY A 70 -2.42 -1.48 2.54
N MET A 71 -1.66 -0.54 3.11
CA MET A 71 -0.22 -0.43 2.91
C MET A 71 0.52 -1.17 4.01
N LYS A 72 1.50 -1.99 3.64
CA LYS A 72 2.43 -2.56 4.62
C LYS A 72 3.34 -1.44 5.10
N MET A 73 3.62 -1.43 6.41
CA MET A 73 4.54 -0.47 7.02
C MET A 73 5.36 -1.24 8.03
N GLN A 74 6.68 -1.05 8.02
CA GLN A 74 7.59 -1.74 8.94
C GLN A 74 7.93 -0.93 10.19
N LYS A 75 7.74 0.41 10.15
CA LYS A 75 8.00 1.25 11.32
C LYS A 75 6.94 1.03 12.41
N THR A 76 7.39 0.71 13.62
CA THR A 76 6.58 0.84 14.82
C THR A 76 6.49 2.34 15.17
N CYS A 77 5.27 2.89 15.18
CA CYS A 77 5.07 4.25 15.63
C CYS A 77 5.21 4.30 17.16
N THR A 78 6.21 5.03 17.64
CA THR A 78 6.45 5.22 19.08
C THR A 78 5.46 6.21 19.71
N THR A 79 4.83 7.04 18.88
CA THR A 79 3.73 7.96 19.24
C THR A 79 2.48 7.60 18.44
N CYS A 80 1.30 7.84 19.00
CA CYS A 80 0.06 7.69 18.23
C CYS A 80 0.02 8.74 17.12
N PRO A 81 -0.06 8.35 15.84
CA PRO A 81 -0.23 9.29 14.73
C PRO A 81 -1.59 9.99 14.84
N LEU A 82 -1.67 11.25 14.41
CA LEU A 82 -2.93 12.00 14.37
C LEU A 82 -3.58 11.91 12.98
N THR A 83 -2.79 11.67 11.94
CA THR A 83 -3.24 11.56 10.56
C THR A 83 -2.65 10.33 9.85
N VAL A 84 -3.26 9.95 8.73
CA VAL A 84 -2.71 8.90 7.85
C VAL A 84 -1.39 9.36 7.22
N SER A 85 -1.22 10.65 6.92
CA SER A 85 0.05 11.19 6.45
C SER A 85 1.18 10.98 7.47
N ASP A 86 0.91 11.16 8.76
CA ASP A 86 1.90 10.95 9.84
C ASP A 86 2.42 9.50 9.89
N LEU A 87 1.61 8.55 9.42
CA LEU A 87 1.96 7.14 9.33
C LEU A 87 2.77 6.79 8.08
N LEU A 88 2.48 7.45 6.96
CA LEU A 88 2.95 7.01 5.64
C LEU A 88 4.16 7.82 5.15
N GLU A 89 4.18 9.13 5.39
CA GLU A 89 5.08 10.05 4.70
C GLU A 89 6.52 9.94 5.18
N GLY A 90 7.44 9.71 4.24
CA GLY A 90 8.90 9.70 4.49
C GLY A 90 9.37 8.56 5.39
N VAL A 91 8.55 7.52 5.56
CA VAL A 91 8.90 6.33 6.35
C VAL A 91 9.60 5.32 5.45
N ASP A 92 10.85 5.01 5.77
CA ASP A 92 11.58 3.89 5.17
C ASP A 92 10.96 2.57 5.62
N ASN A 93 10.39 1.84 4.67
CA ASN A 93 9.95 0.47 4.85
C ASN A 93 10.96 -0.44 4.15
N SER A 94 11.82 -1.07 4.95
CA SER A 94 12.68 -2.16 4.49
C SER A 94 11.85 -3.42 4.23
N PHE A 95 12.47 -4.44 3.65
CA PHE A 95 11.94 -5.79 3.63
C PHE A 95 12.87 -6.68 4.46
N ASP A 96 12.31 -7.48 5.37
CA ASP A 96 13.09 -8.22 6.38
C ASP A 96 13.69 -9.54 5.84
N ALA A 97 14.14 -9.53 4.58
CA ALA A 97 14.53 -10.74 3.86
C ALA A 97 15.76 -10.53 2.98
N ASN A 98 16.88 -10.04 3.52
CA ASN A 98 18.15 -9.92 2.76
C ASN A 98 18.07 -9.10 1.45
N VAL A 99 16.97 -8.39 1.22
CA VAL A 99 16.77 -7.55 0.05
C VAL A 99 17.24 -6.16 0.45
N THR A 100 18.25 -5.63 -0.23
CA THR A 100 18.73 -4.25 -0.01
C THR A 100 17.70 -3.20 -0.44
N SER A 101 16.46 -3.58 -0.75
CA SER A 101 15.45 -2.69 -1.28
C SER A 101 14.51 -2.20 -0.18
N SER A 102 14.22 -0.90 -0.20
CA SER A 102 13.23 -0.25 0.66
C SER A 102 12.24 0.55 -0.19
N TYR A 103 11.14 0.97 0.43
CA TYR A 103 10.26 1.95 -0.17
C TYR A 103 9.78 2.98 0.83
N GLN A 104 9.49 4.17 0.32
CA GLN A 104 8.86 5.26 1.04
C GLN A 104 7.58 5.65 0.34
N ILE A 105 6.55 5.93 1.12
CA ILE A 105 5.38 6.64 0.62
C ILE A 105 5.68 8.13 0.77
N LEU A 106 5.67 8.86 -0.34
CA LEU A 106 5.92 10.29 -0.39
C LEU A 106 4.62 11.08 -0.22
N THR A 107 4.78 12.38 0.05
CA THR A 107 3.71 13.35 0.29
C THR A 107 2.58 13.28 -0.74
N LYS A 108 1.37 13.58 -0.27
CA LYS A 108 0.20 13.72 -1.14
C LYS A 108 0.42 14.84 -2.17
N GLU A 109 0.58 14.47 -3.44
CA GLU A 109 0.64 15.42 -4.55
C GLU A 109 -0.76 15.91 -4.92
N THR A 110 -0.84 17.09 -5.54
CA THR A 110 -2.04 17.60 -6.19
C THR A 110 -1.97 17.39 -7.70
N PRO A 111 -2.99 16.79 -8.36
CA PRO A 111 -4.21 16.25 -7.76
C PRO A 111 -3.95 14.99 -6.91
N GLY A 112 -4.80 14.73 -5.91
CA GLY A 112 -4.53 13.89 -4.72
C GLY A 112 -3.98 12.47 -4.94
N TYR A 113 -2.65 12.31 -5.04
CA TYR A 113 -1.99 10.99 -5.07
C TYR A 113 -0.93 10.86 -3.98
N TYR A 114 -0.77 9.68 -3.40
CA TYR A 114 0.49 9.28 -2.79
C TYR A 114 1.38 8.63 -3.84
N ARG A 115 2.69 8.93 -3.81
CA ARG A 115 3.69 8.24 -4.62
C ARG A 115 4.48 7.26 -3.77
N ILE A 116 4.86 6.14 -4.36
CA ILE A 116 5.75 5.17 -3.74
C ILE A 116 7.09 5.29 -4.45
N ASN A 117 8.14 5.59 -3.68
CA ASN A 117 9.51 5.61 -4.18
C ASN A 117 10.24 4.36 -3.69
N TYR A 118 10.83 3.62 -4.63
CA TYR A 118 11.62 2.43 -4.34
C TYR A 118 13.10 2.79 -4.36
N SER A 119 13.85 2.33 -3.38
CA SER A 119 15.31 2.54 -3.29
C SER A 119 16.01 1.20 -3.14
N ASN A 120 17.16 1.05 -3.80
CA ASN A 120 18.13 0.00 -3.48
C ASN A 120 19.22 0.66 -2.63
N LEU A 121 19.40 0.17 -1.40
CA LEU A 121 20.55 0.48 -0.55
C LEU A 121 21.82 -0.14 -1.12
#